data_AF-A0A956JDK8-F1
#
_entry.id   AF-A0A956JDK8-F1
#
_cell.length_a   1.000
_cell.length_b   1.000
_cell.length_c   1.000
_cell.angle_alpha   90.00
_cell.angle_beta   90.00
_cell.angle_gamma   90.00
#
_symmetry.space_group_name_H-M   'P 1'
#
loop_
_entity.id
_entity.type
_entity.pdbx_description
1 polymer ?
#
loop_
_entity_poly.entity_id
_entity_poly.type
_entity_poly.pdbx_seq_one_letter_code
_entity_poly.pdbx_strand_id
1 'polypeptide(L)'
;MRGLMAVVLVGLAGLAGVVHQRVDERRAQLPPEQELMVLPPPAYLRALSLGYREALADLVWIRALVFAGETLGQTDTALVERYVEGVTTLAPRFHRAYLWGGITAIYGGAGTIDREAVETAARIYDAGLAQFPESHELLYAQGMLLTHQVGSTAGFSDEEKAERRARGIELIRRAAAYGADPLVRRYAATLVAEHATDQLAIQFLESQLGQTDDEDHRRLLRLKLGTLAGREAVERIERTRERFVQEQQRLAPYLPDSLWAVIRGDDSPLAADPGP
;
A
#
# COMPACT_ATOMS: atom_id res chain seq x y z
N MET A 1 -19.03 -4.65 -47.08
CA MET A 1 -18.67 -4.66 -45.64
C MET A 1 -17.18 -4.85 -45.38
N ARG A 2 -16.51 -5.90 -45.90
CA ARG A 2 -15.08 -6.17 -45.62
C ARG A 2 -14.12 -5.03 -46.02
N GLY A 3 -14.32 -4.38 -47.17
CA GLY A 3 -13.49 -3.26 -47.62
C GLY A 3 -13.61 -2.00 -46.75
N LEU A 4 -14.82 -1.71 -46.25
CA LEU A 4 -15.06 -0.59 -45.33
C LEU A 4 -14.34 -0.82 -43.99
N MET A 5 -14.37 -2.05 -43.50
CA MET A 5 -13.71 -2.45 -42.24
C MET A 5 -12.18 -2.33 -42.33
N ALA A 6 -11.59 -2.68 -43.48
CA ALA A 6 -10.16 -2.53 -43.71
C ALA A 6 -9.73 -1.05 -43.77
N VAL A 7 -10.50 -0.20 -44.45
CA VAL A 7 -10.22 1.25 -44.51
C VAL A 7 -10.32 1.89 -43.12
N VAL A 8 -11.31 1.50 -42.31
CA VAL A 8 -11.46 1.99 -40.93
C VAL A 8 -10.30 1.56 -40.04
N LEU A 9 -9.85 0.30 -40.14
CA LEU A 9 -8.70 -0.20 -39.37
C LEU A 9 -7.39 0.49 -39.75
N VAL A 10 -7.15 0.70 -41.05
CA VAL A 10 -5.98 1.45 -41.53
C VAL A 10 -6.03 2.92 -41.10
N GLY A 11 -7.22 3.53 -41.15
CA GLY A 11 -7.44 4.89 -40.65
C GLY A 11 -7.18 5.02 -39.15
N LEU A 12 -7.65 4.07 -38.34
CA LEU A 12 -7.40 4.01 -36.90
C LEU A 12 -5.91 3.77 -36.57
N ALA A 13 -5.24 2.87 -37.29
CA ALA A 13 -3.82 2.61 -37.11
C ALA A 13 -2.97 3.83 -37.50
N GLY A 14 -3.33 4.52 -38.59
CA GLY A 14 -2.69 5.77 -39.00
C GLY A 14 -2.90 6.88 -37.97
N LEU A 15 -4.12 7.04 -37.45
CA LEU A 15 -4.42 8.01 -36.40
C LEU A 15 -3.65 7.70 -35.11
N ALA A 16 -3.60 6.42 -34.70
CA ALA A 16 -2.85 5.96 -33.55
C ALA A 16 -1.34 6.23 -33.72
N GLY A 17 -0.78 5.98 -34.91
CA GLY A 17 0.61 6.29 -35.22
C GLY A 17 0.95 7.77 -35.14
N VAL A 18 0.08 8.65 -35.67
CA VAL A 18 0.25 10.11 -35.58
C VAL A 18 0.14 10.61 -34.14
N VAL A 19 -0.79 10.05 -33.35
CA VAL A 19 -0.91 10.36 -31.93
C VAL A 19 0.32 9.88 -31.17
N HIS A 20 0.81 8.67 -31.46
CA HIS A 20 1.99 8.11 -30.82
C HIS A 20 3.24 8.95 -31.10
N GLN A 21 3.49 9.30 -32.36
CA GLN A 21 4.60 10.18 -32.72
C GLN A 21 4.53 11.54 -32.02
N ARG A 22 3.35 12.17 -31.96
CA ARG A 22 3.19 13.45 -31.26
C ARG A 22 3.38 13.33 -29.74
N VAL A 23 3.00 12.19 -29.16
CA VAL A 23 3.25 11.90 -27.75
C VAL A 23 4.74 11.68 -27.52
N ASP A 24 5.42 10.94 -28.39
CA ASP A 24 6.85 10.66 -28.29
C ASP A 24 7.70 11.92 -28.49
N GLU A 25 7.36 12.77 -29.45
CA GLU A 25 8.01 14.07 -29.65
C GLU A 25 7.85 14.99 -28.44
N ARG A 26 6.68 14.97 -27.79
CA ARG A 26 6.46 15.69 -26.55
C ARG A 26 7.18 15.05 -25.37
N ARG A 27 7.27 13.72 -25.31
CA ARG A 27 8.04 12.98 -24.29
C ARG A 27 9.52 13.29 -24.38
N ALA A 28 10.08 13.34 -25.59
CA ALA A 28 11.48 13.66 -25.82
C ALA A 28 11.88 15.09 -25.39
N GLN A 29 10.90 15.97 -25.18
CA GLN A 29 11.10 17.34 -24.69
C GLN A 29 10.94 17.47 -23.17
N LEU A 30 10.50 16.42 -22.48
CA LEU A 30 10.38 16.39 -21.02
C LEU A 30 11.72 15.94 -20.41
N PRO A 31 12.14 16.51 -19.26
CA PRO A 31 13.27 15.99 -18.50
C PRO A 31 13.07 14.49 -18.18
N PRO A 32 14.14 13.67 -18.10
CA PRO A 32 14.03 12.24 -17.76
C PRO A 32 13.30 11.97 -16.44
N GLU A 33 13.35 12.95 -15.54
CA GLU A 33 12.74 12.95 -14.21
C GLU A 33 11.20 13.09 -14.29
N GLN A 34 10.66 13.47 -15.44
CA GLN A 34 9.23 13.67 -15.73
C GLN A 34 8.69 12.65 -16.75
N GLU A 35 9.40 11.53 -16.98
CA GLU A 35 8.91 10.38 -17.77
C GLU A 35 7.77 9.60 -17.07
N LEU A 36 7.02 10.30 -16.22
CA LEU A 36 5.75 9.88 -15.69
C LEU A 36 4.78 9.78 -16.85
N MET A 37 4.47 8.55 -17.23
CA MET A 37 3.37 8.26 -18.15
C MET A 37 2.11 8.90 -17.56
N VAL A 38 1.72 10.06 -18.09
CA VAL A 38 0.50 10.76 -17.65
C VAL A 38 -0.66 9.84 -17.94
N LEU A 39 -1.18 9.21 -16.88
CA LEU A 39 -2.34 8.35 -17.00
C LEU A 39 -3.50 9.17 -17.59
N PRO A 40 -4.16 8.69 -18.66
CA PRO A 40 -5.36 9.34 -19.17
C PRO A 40 -6.37 9.53 -18.03
N PRO A 41 -7.18 10.60 -18.06
CA PRO A 41 -8.21 10.78 -17.05
C PRO A 41 -9.09 9.52 -16.92
N PRO A 42 -9.50 9.11 -15.71
CA PRO A 42 -10.19 7.84 -15.47
C PRO A 42 -11.43 7.63 -16.34
N ALA A 43 -12.13 8.71 -16.72
CA ALA A 43 -13.27 8.69 -17.62
C ALA A 43 -12.97 8.04 -18.98
N TYR A 44 -11.76 8.21 -19.52
CA TYR A 44 -11.36 7.66 -20.82
C TYR A 44 -10.85 6.22 -20.73
N LEU A 45 -10.37 5.79 -19.56
CA LEU A 45 -9.79 4.45 -19.38
C LEU A 45 -10.79 3.34 -19.69
N ARG A 46 -12.08 3.53 -19.34
CA ARG A 46 -13.13 2.55 -19.66
C ARG A 46 -13.26 2.32 -21.16
N ALA A 47 -13.26 3.39 -21.95
CA ALA A 47 -13.34 3.29 -23.41
C ALA A 47 -12.05 2.68 -24.00
N LEU A 48 -10.89 3.10 -23.50
CA LEU A 48 -9.59 2.61 -23.94
C LEU A 48 -9.35 1.13 -23.61
N SER A 49 -10.04 0.59 -22.59
CA SER A 49 -9.96 -0.84 -22.26
C SER A 49 -10.50 -1.76 -23.35
N LEU A 50 -11.32 -1.24 -24.29
CA LEU A 50 -11.98 -2.01 -25.35
C LEU A 50 -12.72 -3.26 -24.83
N GLY A 51 -13.23 -3.20 -23.60
CA GLY A 51 -13.92 -4.30 -22.92
C GLY A 51 -13.04 -5.12 -21.96
N TYR A 52 -11.71 -4.98 -22.01
CA TYR A 52 -10.76 -5.67 -21.15
C TYR A 52 -10.36 -4.81 -19.95
N ARG A 53 -11.35 -4.48 -19.10
CA ARG A 53 -11.17 -3.52 -18.01
C ARG A 53 -10.18 -4.00 -16.96
N GLU A 54 -10.28 -5.26 -16.58
CA GLU A 54 -9.43 -5.91 -15.58
C GLU A 54 -7.99 -6.00 -16.06
N ALA A 55 -7.77 -6.43 -17.31
CA ALA A 55 -6.42 -6.48 -17.88
C ALA A 55 -5.78 -5.09 -17.98
N LEU A 56 -6.56 -4.06 -18.36
CA LEU A 56 -6.06 -2.69 -18.33
C LEU A 56 -5.80 -2.21 -16.90
N ALA A 57 -6.63 -2.60 -15.93
CA ALA A 57 -6.42 -2.28 -14.52
C ALA A 57 -5.10 -2.87 -14.01
N ASP A 58 -4.78 -4.12 -14.37
CA ASP A 58 -3.52 -4.78 -14.02
C ASP A 58 -2.31 -4.03 -14.61
N LEU A 59 -2.39 -3.58 -15.87
CA LEU A 59 -1.32 -2.77 -16.48
C LEU A 59 -1.12 -1.42 -15.77
N VAL A 60 -2.23 -0.74 -15.44
CA VAL A 60 -2.18 0.51 -14.68
C VAL A 60 -1.60 0.27 -13.29
N TRP A 61 -1.96 -0.84 -12.65
CA TRP A 61 -1.46 -1.24 -11.34
C TRP A 61 0.05 -1.50 -11.35
N ILE A 62 0.55 -2.26 -12.33
CA ILE A 62 2.00 -2.49 -12.48
C ILE A 62 2.73 -1.16 -12.66
N ARG A 63 2.20 -0.23 -13.47
CA ARG A 63 2.81 1.09 -13.63
C ARG A 63 2.79 1.91 -12.34
N ALA A 64 1.72 1.82 -11.54
CA ALA A 64 1.62 2.49 -10.25
C ALA A 64 2.69 2.00 -9.27
N LEU A 65 2.97 0.70 -9.25
CA LEU A 65 4.05 0.12 -8.44
C LEU A 65 5.43 0.59 -8.90
N VAL A 66 5.70 0.57 -10.20
CA VAL A 66 6.95 1.09 -10.77
C VAL A 66 7.12 2.57 -10.43
N PHE A 67 6.05 3.36 -10.55
CA PHE A 67 6.05 4.78 -10.18
C PHE A 67 6.43 5.01 -8.72
N ALA A 68 5.84 4.27 -7.78
CA ALA A 68 6.20 4.40 -6.37
C ALA A 68 7.65 3.96 -6.09
N GLY A 69 8.15 2.95 -6.80
CA GLY A 69 9.55 2.52 -6.73
C GLY A 69 10.54 3.56 -7.26
N GLU A 70 10.21 4.21 -8.39
CA GLU A 70 11.02 5.27 -9.01
C GLU A 70 11.06 6.54 -8.15
N THR A 71 9.95 6.85 -7.49
CA THR A 71 9.78 8.09 -6.70
C THR A 71 9.89 7.85 -5.20
N LEU A 72 10.60 6.81 -4.75
CA LEU A 72 10.72 6.51 -3.32
C LEU A 72 11.23 7.72 -2.53
N GLY A 73 10.40 8.20 -1.61
CA GLY A 73 10.71 9.39 -0.83
C GLY A 73 10.54 10.70 -1.60
N GLN A 74 9.90 10.73 -2.77
CA GLN A 74 9.52 11.94 -3.51
C GLN A 74 8.17 11.75 -4.22
N THR A 75 7.35 10.80 -3.77
CA THR A 75 6.09 10.48 -4.43
C THR A 75 5.10 11.63 -4.28
N ASP A 76 4.57 12.11 -5.40
CA ASP A 76 3.49 13.09 -5.46
C ASP A 76 2.14 12.42 -5.13
N THR A 77 1.50 12.89 -4.06
CA THR A 77 0.20 12.42 -3.57
C THR A 77 -0.90 12.51 -4.63
N ALA A 78 -0.89 13.55 -5.47
CA ALA A 78 -1.89 13.72 -6.53
C ALA A 78 -1.74 12.65 -7.63
N LEU A 79 -0.51 12.21 -7.90
CA LEU A 79 -0.26 11.10 -8.83
C LEU A 79 -0.69 9.77 -8.24
N VAL A 80 -0.48 9.56 -6.93
CA VAL A 80 -1.00 8.37 -6.22
C VAL A 80 -2.51 8.30 -6.35
N GLU A 81 -3.23 9.39 -6.06
CA GLU A 81 -4.69 9.45 -6.20
C GLU A 81 -5.11 9.12 -7.63
N ARG A 82 -4.44 9.70 -8.65
CA ARG A 82 -4.72 9.42 -10.05
C ARG A 82 -4.53 7.95 -10.43
N TYR A 83 -3.46 7.30 -9.95
CA TYR A 83 -3.24 5.87 -10.21
C TYR A 83 -4.31 5.01 -9.55
N VAL A 84 -4.65 5.29 -8.29
CA VAL A 84 -5.70 4.58 -7.55
C VAL A 84 -7.04 4.74 -8.26
N GLU A 85 -7.43 5.96 -8.63
CA GLU A 85 -8.65 6.22 -9.38
C GLU A 85 -8.66 5.50 -10.73
N GLY A 86 -7.52 5.46 -11.42
CA GLY A 86 -7.39 4.76 -12.69
C GLY A 86 -7.67 3.26 -12.57
N VAL A 87 -7.00 2.60 -11.61
CA VAL A 87 -7.20 1.17 -11.33
C VAL A 87 -8.64 0.91 -10.88
N THR A 88 -9.14 1.67 -9.91
CA THR A 88 -10.45 1.43 -9.30
C THR A 88 -11.63 1.82 -10.20
N THR A 89 -11.43 2.74 -11.15
CA THR A 89 -12.43 3.04 -12.20
C THR A 89 -12.60 1.87 -13.17
N LEU A 90 -11.51 1.15 -13.45
CA LEU A 90 -11.50 -0.02 -14.31
C LEU A 90 -12.01 -1.25 -13.55
N ALA A 91 -11.46 -1.51 -12.36
CA ALA A 91 -11.76 -2.64 -11.49
C ALA A 91 -12.04 -2.16 -10.05
N PRO A 92 -13.29 -1.78 -9.70
CA PRO A 92 -13.64 -1.31 -8.36
C PRO A 92 -13.40 -2.33 -7.25
N ARG A 93 -13.37 -3.62 -7.59
CA ARG A 93 -13.07 -4.70 -6.64
C ARG A 93 -11.57 -5.01 -6.51
N PHE A 94 -10.69 -4.16 -7.03
CA PHE A 94 -9.26 -4.29 -6.86
C PHE A 94 -8.84 -3.76 -5.48
N HIS A 95 -9.06 -4.58 -4.44
CA HIS A 95 -8.83 -4.22 -3.04
C HIS A 95 -7.44 -3.62 -2.75
N ARG A 96 -6.37 -4.23 -3.29
CA ARG A 96 -4.98 -3.80 -3.03
C ARG A 96 -4.70 -2.36 -3.44
N ALA A 97 -5.38 -1.83 -4.46
CA ALA A 97 -5.19 -0.45 -4.90
C ALA A 97 -5.57 0.57 -3.83
N TYR A 98 -6.63 0.29 -3.05
CA TYR A 98 -7.08 1.15 -1.96
C TYR A 98 -6.10 1.14 -0.79
N LEU A 99 -5.61 -0.04 -0.40
CA LEU A 99 -4.61 -0.17 0.67
C LEU A 99 -3.30 0.54 0.30
N TRP A 100 -2.77 0.22 -0.88
CA TRP A 100 -1.55 0.82 -1.37
C TRP A 100 -1.68 2.33 -1.51
N GLY A 101 -2.79 2.82 -2.08
CA GLY A 101 -3.01 4.24 -2.29
C GLY A 101 -2.95 5.05 -1.00
N GLY A 102 -3.64 4.60 0.04
CA GLY A 102 -3.64 5.29 1.32
C GLY A 102 -2.29 5.23 2.05
N ILE A 103 -1.52 4.14 1.90
CA ILE A 103 -0.16 4.03 2.48
C ILE A 103 0.79 4.96 1.72
N THR A 104 0.82 4.87 0.39
CA THR A 104 1.73 5.62 -0.47
C THR A 104 1.45 7.13 -0.40
N ALA A 105 0.19 7.54 -0.29
CA ALA A 105 -0.19 8.94 -0.10
C ALA A 105 0.42 9.56 1.18
N ILE A 106 0.58 8.77 2.24
CA ILE A 106 1.14 9.26 3.51
C ILE A 106 2.66 9.12 3.57
N TYR A 107 3.21 8.02 3.05
CA TYR A 107 4.61 7.63 3.30
C TYR A 107 5.49 7.62 2.05
N GLY A 108 4.94 7.94 0.87
CA GLY A 108 5.69 7.97 -0.38
C GLY A 108 6.57 9.21 -0.57
N GLY A 109 6.25 10.33 0.08
CA GLY A 109 7.00 11.60 -0.04
C GLY A 109 8.18 11.75 0.93
N ALA A 110 9.11 12.67 0.62
CA ALA A 110 10.26 13.05 1.49
C ALA A 110 9.88 14.03 2.61
N GLY A 111 8.70 14.64 2.49
CA GLY A 111 8.29 15.74 3.34
C GLY A 111 7.63 15.31 4.64
N THR A 112 7.44 16.29 5.51
CA THR A 112 6.49 16.20 6.61
C THR A 112 5.09 15.90 6.08
N ILE A 113 4.37 14.97 6.70
CA ILE A 113 2.98 14.65 6.37
C ILE A 113 2.13 15.91 6.57
N ASP A 114 1.58 16.44 5.48
CA ASP A 114 0.69 17.59 5.49
C ASP A 114 -0.79 17.17 5.47
N ARG A 115 -1.68 18.18 5.58
CA ARG A 115 -3.12 17.96 5.61
C ARG A 115 -3.62 17.33 4.32
N GLU A 116 -3.06 17.70 3.17
CA GLU A 116 -3.47 17.19 1.86
C GLU A 116 -3.21 15.69 1.74
N ALA A 117 -2.02 15.22 2.12
CA ALA A 117 -1.69 13.80 2.17
C ALA A 117 -2.68 13.00 3.03
N VAL A 118 -3.01 13.52 4.22
CA VAL A 118 -3.97 12.90 5.14
C VAL A 118 -5.38 12.84 4.54
N GLU A 119 -5.85 13.94 3.95
CA GLU A 119 -7.17 14.00 3.32
C GLU A 119 -7.26 13.08 2.10
N THR A 120 -6.22 13.02 1.26
CA THR A 120 -6.16 12.12 0.10
C THR A 120 -6.19 10.65 0.53
N ALA A 121 -5.38 10.26 1.52
CA ALA A 121 -5.42 8.89 2.05
C ALA A 121 -6.80 8.54 2.64
N ALA A 122 -7.42 9.49 3.36
CA ALA A 122 -8.76 9.29 3.91
C ALA A 122 -9.81 9.08 2.81
N ARG A 123 -9.78 9.87 1.73
CA ARG A 123 -10.67 9.69 0.57
C ARG A 123 -10.48 8.33 -0.09
N ILE A 124 -9.24 7.90 -0.28
CA ILE A 124 -8.92 6.58 -0.86
C ILE A 124 -9.47 5.45 0.01
N TYR A 125 -9.27 5.51 1.33
CA TYR A 125 -9.81 4.50 2.23
C TYR A 125 -11.34 4.52 2.29
N ASP A 126 -11.97 5.70 2.29
CA ASP A 126 -13.43 5.83 2.24
C ASP A 126 -14.00 5.18 0.97
N ALA A 127 -13.37 5.40 -0.19
CA ALA A 127 -13.73 4.74 -1.43
C ALA A 127 -13.55 3.21 -1.37
N GLY A 128 -12.49 2.74 -0.70
CA GLY A 128 -12.24 1.32 -0.46
C GLY A 128 -13.29 0.69 0.44
N LEU A 129 -13.63 1.32 1.57
CA LEU A 129 -14.66 0.84 2.49
C LEU A 129 -16.05 0.86 1.89
N ALA A 130 -16.33 1.75 0.92
CA ALA A 130 -17.58 1.68 0.15
C ALA A 130 -17.69 0.39 -0.67
N GLN A 131 -16.57 -0.17 -1.14
CA GLN A 131 -16.54 -1.44 -1.88
C GLN A 131 -16.38 -2.67 -0.96
N PHE A 132 -15.70 -2.48 0.18
CA PHE A 132 -15.35 -3.52 1.15
C PHE A 132 -15.65 -3.08 2.60
N PRO A 133 -16.93 -2.99 3.01
CA PRO A 133 -17.30 -2.44 4.33
C PRO A 133 -16.77 -3.24 5.53
N GLU A 134 -16.42 -4.51 5.31
CA GLU A 134 -15.96 -5.47 6.31
C GLU A 134 -14.45 -5.78 6.17
N SER A 135 -13.74 -5.09 5.27
CA SER A 135 -12.30 -5.28 5.12
C SER A 135 -11.58 -4.79 6.37
N HIS A 136 -11.16 -5.72 7.22
CA HIS A 136 -10.46 -5.39 8.45
C HIS A 136 -9.15 -4.63 8.18
N GLU A 137 -8.48 -4.90 7.05
CA GLU A 137 -7.27 -4.20 6.64
C GLU A 137 -7.55 -2.71 6.34
N LEU A 138 -8.61 -2.42 5.57
CA LEU A 138 -9.00 -1.04 5.25
C LEU A 138 -9.54 -0.29 6.47
N LEU A 139 -10.37 -0.96 7.26
CA LEU A 139 -10.91 -0.42 8.52
C LEU A 139 -9.77 -0.05 9.47
N TYR A 140 -8.79 -0.94 9.63
CA TYR A 140 -7.64 -0.70 10.47
C TYR A 140 -6.75 0.41 9.92
N ALA A 141 -6.41 0.39 8.63
CA ALA A 141 -5.55 1.38 7.99
C ALA A 141 -6.14 2.79 8.10
N GLN A 142 -7.43 2.96 7.82
CA GLN A 142 -8.11 4.24 7.99
C GLN A 142 -8.23 4.63 9.45
N GLY A 143 -8.54 3.66 10.32
CA GLY A 143 -8.58 3.87 11.76
C GLY A 143 -7.28 4.48 12.28
N MET A 144 -6.15 3.87 11.92
CA MET A 144 -4.81 4.35 12.27
C MET A 144 -4.49 5.73 11.69
N LEU A 145 -4.87 5.99 10.44
CA LEU A 145 -4.74 7.30 9.83
C LEU A 145 -5.44 8.37 10.67
N LEU A 146 -6.69 8.11 11.05
CA LEU A 146 -7.54 9.08 11.75
C LEU A 146 -7.15 9.27 13.23
N THR A 147 -6.66 8.23 13.90
CA THR A 147 -6.25 8.36 15.32
C THR A 147 -4.87 9.00 15.49
N HIS A 148 -3.94 8.72 14.58
CA HIS A 148 -2.53 9.13 14.73
C HIS A 148 -2.14 10.27 13.83
N GLN A 149 -2.36 10.14 12.52
CA GLN A 149 -1.82 11.11 11.56
C GLN A 149 -2.56 12.43 11.62
N VAL A 150 -3.89 12.42 11.72
CA VAL A 150 -4.67 13.66 11.93
C VAL A 150 -4.21 14.43 13.18
N GLY A 151 -3.85 13.72 14.26
CA GLY A 151 -3.39 14.36 15.50
C GLY A 151 -2.02 15.02 15.37
N SER A 152 -1.11 14.41 14.61
CA SER A 152 0.27 14.86 14.41
C SER A 152 0.44 15.83 13.24
N THR A 153 -0.54 15.95 12.35
CA THR A 153 -0.50 16.84 11.19
C THR A 153 -1.03 18.24 11.53
N ALA A 154 -0.31 19.26 11.06
CA ALA A 154 -0.72 20.65 11.21
C ALA A 154 -1.92 20.99 10.32
N GLY A 155 -2.69 22.02 10.69
CA GLY A 155 -3.81 22.51 9.90
C GLY A 155 -5.17 21.89 10.23
N PHE A 156 -5.25 20.91 11.13
CA PHE A 156 -6.51 20.46 11.73
C PHE A 156 -6.81 21.21 13.03
N SER A 157 -8.06 21.65 13.21
CA SER A 157 -8.53 22.19 14.49
C SER A 157 -8.61 21.09 15.57
N ASP A 158 -8.64 21.49 16.84
CA ASP A 158 -8.76 20.52 17.94
C ASP A 158 -10.08 19.75 17.88
N GLU A 159 -11.16 20.40 17.42
CA GLU A 159 -12.47 19.78 17.19
C GLU A 159 -12.40 18.74 16.07
N GLU A 160 -11.79 19.08 14.92
CA GLU A 160 -11.59 18.15 13.81
C GLU A 160 -10.75 16.94 14.25
N LYS A 161 -9.69 17.17 15.03
CA LYS A 161 -8.83 16.10 15.57
C LYS A 161 -9.62 15.17 16.50
N ALA A 162 -10.46 15.72 17.37
CA ALA A 162 -11.28 14.93 18.29
C ALA A 162 -12.32 14.09 17.53
N GLU A 163 -13.02 14.68 16.55
CA GLU A 163 -14.01 14.00 15.72
C GLU A 163 -13.37 12.85 14.92
N ARG A 164 -12.28 13.15 14.20
CA ARG A 164 -11.56 12.15 13.40
C ARG A 164 -11.01 11.03 14.27
N ARG A 165 -10.45 11.34 15.45
CA ARG A 165 -9.98 10.34 16.41
C ARG A 165 -11.11 9.43 16.87
N ALA A 166 -12.28 9.98 17.22
CA ALA A 166 -13.44 9.18 17.63
C ALA A 166 -13.86 8.20 16.53
N ARG A 167 -13.98 8.68 15.28
CA ARG A 167 -14.24 7.85 14.11
C ARG A 167 -13.16 6.77 13.92
N GLY A 168 -11.89 7.13 14.07
CA GLY A 168 -10.77 6.21 13.92
C GLY A 168 -10.82 5.05 14.93
N ILE A 169 -11.14 5.35 16.19
CA ILE A 169 -11.32 4.33 17.24
C ILE A 169 -12.47 3.37 16.88
N GLU A 170 -13.58 3.88 16.37
CA GLU A 170 -14.71 3.05 15.92
C GLU A 170 -14.28 2.09 14.79
N LEU A 171 -13.55 2.60 13.79
CA LEU A 171 -13.06 1.78 12.68
C LEU A 171 -12.12 0.67 13.15
N ILE A 172 -11.22 0.95 14.09
CA ILE A 172 -10.31 -0.06 14.66
C ILE A 172 -11.09 -1.14 15.42
N ARG A 173 -12.13 -0.76 16.17
CA ARG A 173 -13.02 -1.73 16.84
C ARG A 173 -13.75 -2.61 15.84
N ARG A 174 -14.24 -2.04 14.74
CA ARG A 174 -14.85 -2.80 13.65
C ARG A 174 -13.83 -3.75 13.00
N ALA A 175 -12.61 -3.30 12.74
CA ALA A 175 -11.55 -4.15 12.20
C ALA A 175 -11.30 -5.38 13.10
N ALA A 176 -11.23 -5.17 14.41
CA ALA A 176 -11.09 -6.24 15.39
C ALA A 176 -12.26 -7.25 15.35
N ALA A 177 -13.49 -6.77 15.13
CA ALA A 177 -14.67 -7.62 15.00
C ALA A 177 -14.69 -8.44 13.69
N TYR A 178 -14.17 -7.88 12.59
CA TYR A 178 -14.11 -8.54 11.27
C TYR A 178 -12.85 -9.40 11.06
N GLY A 179 -12.25 -9.89 12.15
CA GLY A 179 -11.19 -10.91 12.08
C GLY A 179 -9.77 -10.38 11.89
N ALA A 180 -9.50 -9.10 12.18
CA ALA A 180 -8.12 -8.60 12.21
C ALA A 180 -7.23 -9.42 13.17
N ASP A 181 -5.93 -9.45 12.89
CA ASP A 181 -4.91 -10.15 13.68
C ASP A 181 -5.05 -9.92 15.21
N PRO A 182 -4.73 -10.90 16.08
CA PRO A 182 -4.73 -10.73 17.53
C PRO A 182 -4.12 -9.42 18.06
N LEU A 183 -3.08 -8.89 17.41
CA LEU A 183 -2.46 -7.62 17.77
C LEU A 183 -3.42 -6.44 17.58
N VAL A 184 -4.16 -6.39 16.47
CA VAL A 184 -5.17 -5.35 16.20
C VAL A 184 -6.31 -5.45 17.22
N ARG A 185 -6.73 -6.67 17.57
CA ARG A 185 -7.76 -6.88 18.62
C ARG A 185 -7.29 -6.40 19.98
N ARG A 186 -6.03 -6.68 20.34
CA ARG A 186 -5.41 -6.17 21.57
C ARG A 186 -5.31 -4.65 21.54
N TYR A 187 -4.93 -4.08 20.40
CA TYR A 187 -4.88 -2.63 20.24
C TYR A 187 -6.24 -1.97 20.45
N ALA A 188 -7.28 -2.50 19.81
CA ALA A 188 -8.66 -2.03 19.95
C ALA A 188 -9.12 -2.06 21.42
N ALA A 189 -8.72 -3.08 22.18
CA ALA A 189 -8.99 -3.17 23.62
C ALA A 189 -8.22 -2.09 24.42
N THR A 190 -6.98 -1.78 24.06
CA THR A 190 -6.18 -0.74 24.71
C THR A 190 -6.60 0.68 24.38
N LEU A 191 -7.28 0.94 23.26
CA LEU A 191 -7.85 2.26 22.95
C LEU A 191 -8.97 2.69 23.91
N VAL A 192 -9.42 1.79 24.80
CA VAL A 192 -10.27 2.12 25.96
C VAL A 192 -9.46 2.78 27.09
N ALA A 193 -8.13 2.60 27.11
CA ALA A 193 -7.20 3.19 28.08
C ALA A 193 -6.40 4.33 27.42
N GLU A 194 -6.50 5.53 27.98
CA GLU A 194 -6.24 6.82 27.30
C GLU A 194 -4.81 7.11 26.77
N HIS A 195 -3.82 6.20 26.84
CA HIS A 195 -2.40 6.57 26.70
C HIS A 195 -1.45 5.70 25.85
N ALA A 196 -1.91 4.81 24.95
CA ALA A 196 -1.01 3.85 24.28
C ALA A 196 -0.91 3.97 22.74
N THR A 197 -0.66 5.16 22.18
CA THR A 197 -0.65 5.36 20.72
C THR A 197 0.63 4.91 20.00
N ASP A 198 1.81 5.21 20.53
CA ASP A 198 3.06 5.06 19.76
C ASP A 198 3.62 3.63 19.82
N GLN A 199 3.54 3.01 21.00
CA GLN A 199 4.09 1.68 21.25
C GLN A 199 3.40 0.59 20.41
N LEU A 200 2.11 0.78 20.13
CA LEU A 200 1.31 -0.14 19.32
C LEU A 200 1.50 0.08 17.81
N ALA A 201 1.72 1.32 17.38
CA ALA A 201 2.13 1.59 16.00
C ALA A 201 3.48 0.92 15.68
N ILE A 202 4.42 0.94 16.64
CA ILE A 202 5.72 0.26 16.53
C ILE A 202 5.51 -1.25 16.44
N GLN A 203 4.79 -1.88 17.37
CA GLN A 203 4.53 -3.33 17.35
C GLN A 203 3.85 -3.79 16.06
N PHE A 204 2.94 -2.99 15.51
CA PHE A 204 2.29 -3.29 14.24
C PHE A 204 3.29 -3.28 13.07
N LEU A 205 4.12 -2.24 12.98
CA LEU A 205 5.14 -2.14 11.93
C LEU A 205 6.17 -3.28 12.03
N GLU A 206 6.55 -3.67 13.25
CA GLU A 206 7.41 -4.85 13.49
C GLU A 206 6.77 -6.15 12.97
N SER A 207 5.47 -6.36 13.25
CA SER A 207 4.73 -7.52 12.77
C SER A 207 4.63 -7.56 11.24
N GLN A 208 4.29 -6.44 10.60
CA GLN A 208 4.16 -6.37 9.14
C GLN A 208 5.51 -6.58 8.45
N LEU A 209 6.58 -6.01 9.00
CA LEU A 209 7.93 -6.20 8.47
C LEU A 209 8.39 -7.66 8.56
N GLY A 210 7.98 -8.38 9.61
CA GLY A 210 8.27 -9.80 9.76
C GLY A 210 7.48 -10.71 8.80
N GLN A 211 6.35 -10.25 8.27
CA GLN A 211 5.43 -11.07 7.47
C GLN A 211 5.47 -10.80 5.95
N THR A 212 5.97 -9.64 5.53
CA THR A 212 5.96 -9.27 4.11
C THR A 212 7.16 -9.85 3.33
N ASP A 213 6.88 -10.43 2.18
CA ASP A 213 7.90 -10.88 1.21
C ASP A 213 8.13 -9.87 0.06
N ASP A 214 7.29 -8.83 -0.03
CA ASP A 214 7.40 -7.78 -1.03
C ASP A 214 8.51 -6.79 -0.66
N GLU A 215 9.55 -6.72 -1.50
CA GLU A 215 10.74 -5.90 -1.30
C GLU A 215 10.50 -4.39 -1.25
N ASP A 216 9.52 -3.88 -1.99
CA ASP A 216 9.18 -2.46 -2.01
C ASP A 216 8.36 -2.10 -0.77
N HIS A 217 7.38 -2.94 -0.43
CA HIS A 217 6.60 -2.79 0.80
C HIS A 217 7.50 -2.84 2.03
N ARG A 218 8.46 -3.77 2.04
CA ARG A 218 9.42 -3.96 3.13
C ARG A 218 10.32 -2.74 3.33
N ARG A 219 10.82 -2.13 2.26
CA ARG A 219 11.58 -0.86 2.35
C ARG A 219 10.77 0.26 2.97
N LEU A 220 9.50 0.37 2.60
CA LEU A 220 8.59 1.39 3.11
C LEU A 220 8.32 1.21 4.61
N LEU A 221 8.10 -0.04 5.05
CA LEU A 221 7.95 -0.37 6.47
C LEU A 221 9.21 -0.08 7.29
N ARG A 222 10.41 -0.32 6.73
CA ARG A 222 11.68 0.01 7.40
C ARG A 222 11.86 1.50 7.61
N LEU A 223 11.59 2.29 6.59
CA LEU A 223 11.71 3.75 6.67
C LEU A 223 10.84 4.25 7.83
N LYS A 224 9.60 3.78 7.89
CA LYS A 224 8.60 4.21 8.86
C LYS A 224 8.83 3.66 10.27
N LEU A 225 9.30 2.43 10.41
CA LEU A 225 9.70 1.89 11.72
C LEU A 225 10.96 2.61 12.23
N GLY A 226 11.89 2.95 11.34
CA GLY A 226 13.08 3.72 11.67
C GLY A 226 12.78 5.13 12.17
N THR A 227 11.75 5.80 11.64
CA THR A 227 11.33 7.12 12.11
C THR A 227 10.63 7.09 13.47
N LEU A 228 9.85 6.04 13.76
CA LEU A 228 9.05 5.95 14.99
C LEU A 228 9.78 5.25 16.16
N ALA A 229 10.60 4.24 15.89
CA ALA A 229 11.26 3.40 16.89
C ALA A 229 12.80 3.47 16.85
N GLY A 230 13.36 4.17 15.87
CA GLY A 230 14.81 4.26 15.66
C GLY A 230 15.40 3.08 14.90
N ARG A 231 16.65 3.25 14.46
CA ARG A 231 17.37 2.29 13.59
C ARG A 231 17.59 0.93 14.27
N GLU A 232 17.80 0.93 15.59
CA GLU A 232 18.04 -0.29 16.37
C GLU A 232 16.83 -1.24 16.37
N ALA A 233 15.60 -0.71 16.36
CA ALA A 233 14.39 -1.52 16.30
C ALA A 233 14.28 -2.25 14.94
N VAL A 234 14.57 -1.54 13.85
CA VAL A 234 14.63 -2.12 12.50
C VAL A 234 15.66 -3.24 12.44
N GLU A 235 16.88 -2.98 12.91
CA GLU A 235 17.97 -3.97 12.91
C GLU A 235 17.68 -5.20 13.78
N ARG A 236 16.90 -5.06 14.86
CA ARG A 236 16.52 -6.17 15.74
C ARG A 236 15.59 -7.15 15.03
N ILE A 237 14.58 -6.64 14.33
CA ILE A 237 13.62 -7.45 13.58
C ILE A 237 14.31 -8.14 12.40
N GLU A 238 15.15 -7.42 11.65
CA GLU A 238 15.92 -8.00 10.54
C GLU A 238 16.82 -9.12 11.02
N ARG A 239 17.59 -8.92 12.09
CA ARG A 239 18.45 -9.98 12.68
C ARG A 239 17.65 -11.21 13.11
N THR A 240 16.44 -11.01 13.61
CA THR A 240 15.55 -12.11 14.02
C THR A 240 15.09 -12.92 12.81
N ARG A 241 14.68 -12.23 11.73
CA ARG A 241 14.28 -12.85 10.47
C ARG A 241 15.44 -13.54 9.77
N GLU A 242 16.59 -12.89 9.67
CA GLU A 242 17.80 -13.47 9.06
C GLU A 242 18.23 -14.75 9.79
N ARG A 243 18.21 -14.72 11.13
CA ARG A 243 18.50 -15.93 11.92
C ARG A 243 17.49 -17.04 11.64
N PHE A 244 16.20 -16.71 11.56
CA PHE A 244 15.15 -17.67 11.24
C PHE A 244 15.37 -18.31 9.85
N VAL A 245 15.67 -17.50 8.83
CA VAL A 245 15.93 -17.97 7.47
C VAL A 245 17.21 -18.79 7.40
N GLN A 246 18.30 -18.37 8.05
CA GLN A 246 19.55 -19.14 8.09
C GLN A 246 19.39 -20.48 8.80
N GLU A 247 18.62 -20.50 9.90
CA GLU A 247 18.32 -21.71 10.64
C GLU A 247 17.47 -22.69 9.81
N GLN A 248 16.46 -22.17 9.11
CA GLN A 248 15.65 -22.92 8.14
C GLN A 248 16.51 -23.49 7.01
N GLN A 249 17.38 -22.69 6.40
CA GLN A 249 18.29 -23.14 5.35
C GLN A 249 19.27 -24.21 5.83
N ARG A 250 19.68 -24.16 7.11
CA ARG A 250 20.60 -25.15 7.70
C ARG A 250 19.90 -26.46 8.05
N LEU A 251 18.72 -26.40 8.68
CA LEU A 251 18.06 -27.55 9.29
C LEU A 251 16.98 -28.16 8.40
N ALA A 252 16.32 -27.37 7.58
CA ALA A 252 15.20 -27.79 6.74
C ALA A 252 15.12 -27.00 5.41
N PRO A 253 16.17 -27.03 4.55
CA PRO A 253 16.22 -26.26 3.30
C PRO A 253 15.12 -26.64 2.29
N TYR A 254 14.49 -27.80 2.48
CA TYR A 254 13.41 -28.32 1.64
C TYR A 254 12.01 -27.87 2.09
N LEU A 255 11.88 -27.22 3.26
CA LEU A 255 10.60 -26.74 3.77
C LEU A 255 10.39 -25.26 3.48
N PRO A 256 9.23 -24.83 2.97
CA PRO A 256 8.89 -23.41 2.90
C PRO A 256 8.89 -22.76 4.29
N ASP A 257 9.29 -21.49 4.37
CA ASP A 257 9.42 -20.70 5.61
C ASP A 257 8.16 -20.75 6.49
N SER A 258 6.99 -20.71 5.87
CA SER A 258 5.69 -20.80 6.55
C SER A 258 5.47 -22.15 7.23
N LEU A 259 5.93 -23.25 6.63
CA LEU A 259 5.86 -24.58 7.22
C LEU A 259 6.91 -24.75 8.33
N TRP A 260 8.10 -24.21 8.12
CA TRP A 260 9.17 -24.22 9.12
C TRP A 260 8.77 -23.44 10.39
N ALA A 261 8.09 -22.30 10.24
CA ALA A 261 7.59 -21.51 11.37
C ALA A 261 6.66 -22.31 12.30
N VAL A 262 5.85 -23.21 11.74
CA VAL A 262 4.91 -24.06 12.51
C VAL A 262 5.63 -25.25 13.15
N ILE A 263 6.56 -25.87 12.42
CA ILE A 263 7.26 -27.08 12.87
C ILE A 263 8.36 -26.78 13.90
N ARG A 264 8.93 -25.56 13.87
CA ARG A 264 9.95 -25.10 14.82
C ARG A 264 9.42 -24.87 16.23
N GLY A 265 8.11 -24.66 16.41
CA GLY A 265 7.49 -24.30 17.71
C GLY A 265 8.03 -25.13 18.88
N ASP A 266 8.13 -24.50 20.06
CA ASP A 266 9.01 -24.80 21.21
C ASP A 266 9.14 -26.28 21.70
N ASP A 267 8.32 -27.22 21.19
CA ASP A 267 8.33 -28.65 21.50
C ASP A 267 8.86 -29.55 20.36
N SER A 268 9.50 -28.99 19.33
CA SER A 268 9.97 -29.76 18.18
C SER A 268 11.23 -30.59 18.50
N PRO A 269 11.25 -31.91 18.26
CA PRO A 269 12.44 -32.76 18.45
C PRO A 269 13.61 -32.39 17.51
N LEU A 270 13.39 -31.49 16.55
CA LEU A 270 14.41 -30.92 15.66
C LEU A 270 15.13 -29.70 16.27
N ALA A 271 14.64 -29.14 17.39
CA ALA A 271 15.29 -28.05 18.11
C ALA A 271 16.41 -28.54 19.05
N ALA A 272 16.57 -29.86 19.21
CA ALA A 272 17.66 -30.44 19.96
C ALA A 272 18.94 -30.41 19.12
N ASP A 273 19.84 -29.51 19.52
CA ASP A 273 21.22 -29.41 19.08
C ASP A 273 21.92 -30.78 19.09
N PRO A 274 22.38 -31.33 17.95
CA PRO A 274 23.35 -32.39 17.97
C PRO A 274 24.72 -31.74 18.17
N GLY A 275 25.09 -31.49 19.43
CA GLY A 275 26.45 -31.07 19.81
C GLY A 275 27.51 -32.03 19.22
N PRO A 276 28.76 -31.57 19.04
CA PRO A 276 29.58 -31.02 20.13
C PRO A 276 30.04 -29.56 19.98
#